data_AF-M2NY63-F1
#
_entry.id   AF-M2NY63-F1
#
_cell.length_a   1.000
_cell.length_b   1.000
_cell.length_c   1.000
_cell.angle_alpha   90.00
_cell.angle_beta   90.00
_cell.angle_gamma   90.00
#
_symmetry.space_group_name_H-M   'P 1'
#
loop_
_entity.id
_entity.type
_entity.pdbx_description
1 polymer ?
#
loop_
_entity_poly.entity_id
_entity_poly.type
_entity_poly.pdbx_seq_one_letter_code
_entity_poly.pdbx_strand_id
1 'polypeptide(L)'
;MSDTPAGDGSRPPSDNNTKRTAEILALITASLTILAWLGIANGKELIAWLDKDHPAPSSTARPAEPPVISRSPSPVRKTSEQDETTPETTPPTRTPTTPTTTTRPPSPPADVGDCVVVDSGGRFVAIGNCDGSRGTYQVNSVRYQGSCVDTESPSIVKDGYRLCLEIHLVRERCYVIPARGWITGAPRCREAGTVSVVDIVAGATDDSACTRRYQWNKWYSFDHPRVVYCVMRY
;
A
#
# COMPACT_ATOMS: atom_id res chain seq x y z
N MET A 1 50.81 35.34 -36.17
CA MET A 1 50.04 36.20 -35.24
C MET A 1 49.37 35.24 -34.28
N SER A 2 49.81 35.27 -33.04
CA SER A 2 49.57 34.24 -32.02
C SER A 2 48.68 34.84 -30.94
N ASP A 3 47.46 34.34 -30.79
CA ASP A 3 46.56 34.74 -29.71
C ASP A 3 46.66 33.75 -28.55
N THR A 4 46.94 34.30 -27.37
CA THR A 4 47.07 33.61 -26.09
C THR A 4 45.70 33.55 -25.39
N PRO A 5 45.28 32.44 -24.77
CA PRO A 5 44.08 32.40 -23.95
C PRO A 5 44.35 33.00 -22.56
N ALA A 6 43.52 33.96 -22.16
CA ALA A 6 43.59 34.63 -20.86
C ALA A 6 43.15 33.70 -19.73
N GLY A 7 43.89 33.77 -18.62
CA GLY A 7 43.86 32.86 -17.50
C GLY A 7 42.61 32.92 -16.62
N ASP A 8 42.37 31.76 -16.03
CA ASP A 8 41.33 31.42 -15.06
C ASP A 8 41.59 32.12 -13.71
N GLY A 9 40.66 32.99 -13.30
CA GLY A 9 40.73 33.73 -12.04
C GLY A 9 40.29 32.87 -10.86
N SER A 10 41.21 32.08 -10.31
CA SER A 10 40.99 31.35 -9.05
C SER A 10 40.85 32.32 -7.88
N ARG A 11 39.60 32.54 -7.46
CA ARG A 11 39.23 33.33 -6.27
C ARG A 11 39.57 32.51 -5.02
N PRO A 12 40.33 33.05 -4.04
CA PRO A 12 40.66 32.30 -2.83
C PRO A 12 39.38 31.98 -2.02
N PRO A 13 39.29 30.77 -1.43
CA PRO A 13 38.13 30.38 -0.63
C PRO A 13 37.98 31.29 0.58
N SER A 14 36.75 31.74 0.81
CA SER A 14 36.35 32.64 1.89
C SER A 14 36.43 31.91 3.24
N ASP A 15 37.39 32.31 4.10
CA ASP A 15 37.69 31.73 5.43
C ASP A 15 36.53 31.78 6.45
N ASN A 16 35.45 32.49 6.15
CA ASN A 16 34.29 32.63 7.04
C ASN A 16 33.44 31.35 7.16
N ASN A 17 33.49 30.43 6.19
CA ASN A 17 32.70 29.20 6.24
C ASN A 17 33.29 28.17 7.20
N THR A 18 34.62 28.05 7.27
CA THR A 18 35.30 27.02 8.07
C THR A 18 35.04 27.19 9.57
N LYS A 19 34.99 28.44 10.04
CA LYS A 19 34.70 28.75 11.45
C LYS A 19 33.25 28.40 11.81
N ARG A 20 32.30 28.69 10.92
CA ARG A 20 30.87 28.42 11.14
C ARG A 20 30.56 26.93 11.14
N THR A 21 31.23 26.16 10.26
CA THR A 21 31.09 24.70 10.22
C THR A 21 31.63 24.05 11.50
N ALA A 22 32.76 24.55 12.04
CA ALA A 22 33.33 24.04 13.28
C ALA A 22 32.41 24.28 14.50
N GLU A 23 31.78 25.46 14.60
CA GLU A 23 30.83 25.77 15.67
C GLU A 23 29.57 24.90 15.61
N ILE A 24 29.03 24.68 14.40
CA ILE A 24 27.85 23.80 14.21
C ILE A 24 28.19 22.36 14.59
N LEU A 25 29.36 21.86 14.18
CA LEU A 25 29.78 20.49 14.49
C LEU A 25 29.93 20.29 16.00
N ALA A 26 30.53 21.25 16.71
CA ALA A 26 30.69 21.20 18.16
C ALA A 26 29.35 21.15 18.90
N LEU A 27 28.36 21.94 18.46
CA LEU A 27 27.01 21.92 19.04
C LEU A 27 26.30 20.57 18.83
N ILE A 28 26.42 19.97 17.65
CA ILE A 28 25.83 18.67 17.35
C ILE A 28 26.47 17.58 18.21
N THR A 29 27.81 17.56 18.30
CA THR A 29 28.54 16.57 19.12
C THR A 29 28.16 16.70 20.60
N ALA A 30 28.11 17.92 21.14
CA ALA A 30 27.69 18.16 22.53
C ALA A 30 26.26 17.66 22.79
N SER A 31 25.34 17.95 21.86
CA SER A 31 23.93 17.53 21.95
C SER A 31 23.79 16.00 21.95
N LEU A 32 24.51 15.31 21.08
CA LEU A 32 24.51 13.84 21.01
C LEU A 32 25.10 13.22 22.29
N THR A 33 26.17 13.79 22.84
CA THR A 33 26.74 13.29 24.09
C THR A 33 25.78 13.45 25.27
N ILE A 34 25.03 14.56 25.35
CA ILE A 34 24.03 14.77 26.40
C ILE A 34 22.88 13.78 26.25
N LEU A 35 22.37 13.56 25.03
CA LEU A 35 21.31 12.58 24.76
C LEU A 35 21.75 11.15 25.08
N ALA A 36 22.98 10.77 24.73
CA ALA A 36 23.53 9.46 25.07
C ALA A 36 23.65 9.28 26.60
N TRP A 37 24.10 10.32 27.32
CA TRP A 37 24.22 10.27 28.77
C TRP A 37 22.86 10.14 29.47
N LEU A 38 21.85 10.88 29.00
CA LEU A 38 20.48 10.77 29.49
C LEU A 38 19.85 9.41 29.18
N GLY A 39 20.16 8.82 28.02
CA GLY A 39 19.70 7.48 27.65
C GLY A 39 20.28 6.38 28.55
N ILE A 40 21.56 6.47 28.92
CA ILE A 40 22.21 5.48 29.81
C ILE A 40 21.68 5.61 31.25
N ALA A 41 21.45 6.83 31.74
CA ALA A 41 20.97 7.06 33.11
C ALA A 41 19.53 6.54 33.34
N ASN A 42 18.68 6.56 32.31
CA ASN A 42 17.26 6.20 32.41
C ASN A 42 16.88 4.88 31.70
N GLY A 43 17.87 4.11 31.23
CA GLY A 43 17.63 2.93 30.38
C GLY A 43 16.75 1.84 31.01
N LYS A 44 16.71 1.74 32.35
CA LYS A 44 15.87 0.74 33.04
C LYS A 44 14.39 1.11 33.09
N GLU A 45 14.04 2.39 33.19
CA GLU A 45 12.65 2.84 33.16
C GLU A 45 12.08 2.86 31.74
N LEU A 46 12.93 3.15 30.74
CA LEU A 46 12.50 3.16 29.33
C LEU A 46 12.08 1.75 28.85
N ILE A 47 12.79 0.69 29.29
CA ILE A 47 12.42 -0.70 28.99
C ILE A 47 11.11 -1.09 29.69
N ALA A 48 10.91 -0.69 30.95
CA ALA A 48 9.67 -0.95 31.69
C ALA A 48 8.46 -0.22 31.11
N TRP A 49 8.66 0.94 30.48
CA TRP A 49 7.61 1.65 29.75
C TRP A 49 7.29 0.98 28.41
N LEU A 50 8.29 0.49 27.67
CA LEU A 50 8.05 -0.24 26.40
C LEU A 50 7.29 -1.57 26.59
N ASP A 51 7.44 -2.23 27.74
CA ASP A 51 6.79 -3.52 28.02
C ASP A 51 5.33 -3.37 28.53
N LYS A 52 4.92 -2.14 28.91
CA LYS A 52 3.61 -1.89 29.53
C LYS A 52 2.43 -1.85 28.54
N ASP A 53 2.70 -1.81 27.24
CA ASP A 53 1.68 -1.73 26.19
C ASP A 53 1.28 -3.10 25.60
N HIS A 54 1.57 -4.21 26.27
CA HIS A 54 1.01 -5.53 25.90
C HIS A 54 -0.01 -6.00 26.95
N PRO A 55 -1.24 -5.44 26.99
CA PRO A 55 -2.33 -6.16 27.63
C PRO A 55 -2.59 -7.44 26.83
N ALA A 56 -2.30 -8.59 27.44
CA ALA A 56 -2.78 -9.88 26.98
C ALA A 56 -4.29 -9.78 26.72
N PRO A 57 -4.82 -10.30 25.59
CA PRO A 57 -6.26 -10.30 25.40
C PRO A 57 -6.89 -11.25 26.42
N SER A 58 -7.51 -10.67 27.45
CA SER A 58 -8.43 -11.35 28.34
C SER A 58 -9.65 -11.79 27.53
N SER A 59 -9.54 -12.96 26.90
CA SER A 59 -10.65 -13.68 26.29
C SER A 59 -11.54 -14.21 27.42
N THR A 60 -12.63 -13.49 27.70
CA THR A 60 -13.73 -14.01 28.52
C THR A 60 -15.04 -13.54 27.90
N ALA A 61 -15.48 -14.24 26.86
CA ALA A 61 -16.88 -14.23 26.45
C ALA A 61 -17.28 -15.65 26.02
N ARG A 62 -18.34 -16.09 26.66
CA ARG A 62 -18.87 -17.45 26.79
C ARG A 62 -19.54 -17.93 25.48
N PRO A 63 -19.65 -19.25 25.24
CA PRO A 63 -20.32 -19.81 24.07
C PRO A 63 -21.84 -19.62 24.15
N ALA A 64 -22.46 -19.16 23.07
CA ALA A 64 -23.90 -19.30 22.84
C ALA A 64 -24.11 -20.45 21.84
N GLU A 65 -24.79 -21.50 22.30
CA GLU A 65 -25.20 -22.66 21.50
C GLU A 65 -26.30 -22.31 20.47
N PRO A 66 -26.44 -23.11 19.40
CA PRO A 66 -27.15 -22.76 18.18
C PRO A 66 -28.63 -23.19 18.19
N PRO A 67 -29.51 -22.53 17.42
CA PRO A 67 -30.78 -23.14 17.01
C PRO A 67 -30.56 -24.11 15.85
N VAL A 68 -30.85 -25.38 16.13
CA VAL A 68 -31.05 -26.47 15.17
C VAL A 68 -32.23 -26.12 14.26
N ILE A 69 -31.99 -25.94 12.96
CA ILE A 69 -33.04 -26.03 11.95
C ILE A 69 -32.68 -27.16 10.99
N SER A 70 -33.46 -28.22 11.17
CA SER A 70 -33.54 -29.43 10.36
C SER A 70 -34.38 -29.20 9.10
N ARG A 71 -33.93 -29.75 7.97
CA ARG A 71 -34.66 -30.33 6.80
C ARG A 71 -33.94 -29.98 5.47
N SER A 72 -33.23 -30.92 4.85
CA SER A 72 -33.68 -31.99 3.91
C SER A 72 -33.55 -31.54 2.42
N PRO A 73 -33.60 -32.45 1.42
CA PRO A 73 -32.43 -33.03 0.75
C PRO A 73 -32.28 -32.61 -0.73
N SER A 74 -31.07 -32.79 -1.28
CA SER A 74 -30.82 -32.83 -2.73
C SER A 74 -31.58 -33.98 -3.39
N PRO A 75 -32.14 -33.82 -4.59
CA PRO A 75 -31.45 -34.22 -5.83
C PRO A 75 -31.77 -33.26 -7.01
N VAL A 76 -31.02 -33.18 -8.11
CA VAL A 76 -31.11 -34.09 -9.26
C VAL A 76 -30.01 -33.69 -10.26
N ARG A 77 -29.22 -34.69 -10.64
CA ARG A 77 -28.32 -34.71 -11.80
C ARG A 77 -29.18 -34.79 -13.05
N LYS A 78 -29.15 -33.78 -13.93
CA LYS A 78 -29.65 -33.89 -15.30
C LYS A 78 -28.48 -34.17 -16.24
N THR A 79 -28.39 -35.44 -16.61
CA THR A 79 -27.81 -35.89 -17.88
C THR A 79 -28.74 -35.42 -18.99
N SER A 80 -28.19 -34.67 -19.96
CA SER A 80 -28.78 -34.58 -21.29
C SER A 80 -27.74 -35.10 -22.27
N GLU A 81 -27.95 -36.34 -22.69
CA GLU A 81 -27.66 -36.78 -24.05
C GLU A 81 -28.37 -35.82 -25.01
N GLN A 82 -27.64 -35.29 -25.98
CA GLN A 82 -28.25 -34.91 -27.24
C GLN A 82 -27.37 -35.42 -28.38
N ASP A 83 -28.08 -36.17 -29.20
CA ASP A 83 -27.68 -36.96 -30.34
C ASP A 83 -27.34 -36.11 -31.57
N GLU A 84 -26.61 -36.74 -32.49
CA GLU A 84 -26.64 -36.57 -33.95
C GLU A 84 -26.40 -35.17 -34.58
N THR A 85 -25.31 -35.04 -35.36
CA THR A 85 -25.35 -35.21 -36.84
C THR A 85 -24.01 -34.77 -37.43
N THR A 86 -23.33 -35.72 -38.07
CA THR A 86 -22.14 -35.52 -38.92
C THR A 86 -22.54 -34.99 -40.29
N PRO A 87 -21.84 -33.99 -40.83
CA PRO A 87 -21.54 -33.97 -42.27
C PRO A 87 -20.03 -34.04 -42.48
N GLU A 88 -19.66 -35.08 -43.20
CA GLU A 88 -18.36 -35.34 -43.80
C GLU A 88 -17.99 -34.19 -44.76
N THR A 89 -16.88 -33.49 -44.52
CA THR A 89 -16.25 -32.59 -45.50
C THR A 89 -14.74 -32.58 -45.30
N THR A 90 -14.08 -33.30 -46.19
CA THR A 90 -12.74 -33.08 -46.78
C THR A 90 -11.58 -32.68 -45.86
N PRO A 91 -10.52 -33.49 -45.71
CA PRO A 91 -9.32 -33.07 -45.00
C PRO A 91 -8.50 -32.06 -45.83
N PRO A 92 -8.26 -30.82 -45.35
CA PRO A 92 -7.18 -30.01 -45.91
C PRO A 92 -5.83 -30.61 -45.48
N THR A 93 -4.94 -30.79 -46.46
CA THR A 93 -3.53 -31.11 -46.29
C THR A 93 -2.92 -30.28 -45.17
N ARG A 94 -2.65 -30.91 -44.02
CA ARG A 94 -2.02 -30.29 -42.86
C ARG A 94 -0.56 -29.98 -43.22
N THR A 95 -0.26 -28.71 -43.45
CA THR A 95 1.09 -28.19 -43.28
C THR A 95 1.54 -28.53 -41.85
N PRO A 96 2.77 -29.03 -41.62
CA PRO A 96 3.27 -29.29 -40.28
C PRO A 96 3.43 -27.97 -39.53
N THR A 97 2.37 -27.55 -38.84
CA THR A 97 2.42 -26.45 -37.87
C THR A 97 3.32 -26.93 -36.74
N THR A 98 4.54 -26.37 -36.70
CA THR A 98 5.45 -26.51 -35.57
C THR A 98 4.65 -26.27 -34.28
N PRO A 99 4.73 -27.15 -33.26
CA PRO A 99 4.06 -26.92 -32.00
C PRO A 99 4.69 -25.68 -31.36
N THR A 100 4.06 -24.52 -31.56
CA THR A 100 4.34 -23.32 -30.79
C THR A 100 4.03 -23.68 -29.35
N THR A 101 5.07 -24.00 -28.59
CA THR A 101 4.94 -24.30 -27.18
C THR A 101 4.61 -22.99 -26.51
N THR A 102 3.32 -22.65 -26.45
CA THR A 102 2.85 -21.45 -25.77
C THR A 102 3.14 -21.64 -24.29
N THR A 103 4.31 -21.17 -23.85
CA THR A 103 4.69 -21.16 -22.45
C THR A 103 3.61 -20.39 -21.69
N ARG A 104 2.85 -21.11 -20.85
CA ARG A 104 1.86 -20.49 -19.97
C ARG A 104 2.58 -19.42 -19.14
N PRO A 105 2.06 -18.20 -19.04
CA PRO A 105 2.70 -17.17 -18.22
C PRO A 105 2.80 -17.63 -16.76
N PRO A 106 3.83 -17.18 -16.03
CA PRO A 106 4.04 -17.55 -14.62
C PRO A 106 2.83 -17.15 -13.77
N SER A 107 2.60 -17.74 -12.60
CA SER A 107 1.50 -17.27 -11.74
C SER A 107 1.71 -15.80 -11.33
N PRO A 108 0.64 -14.99 -11.22
CA PRO A 108 0.75 -13.61 -10.78
C PRO A 108 1.17 -13.54 -9.30
N PRO A 109 1.78 -12.42 -8.87
CA PRO A 109 2.23 -12.23 -7.49
C PRO A 109 1.09 -11.92 -6.50
N ALA A 110 -0.10 -11.58 -7.00
CA ALA A 110 -1.31 -11.31 -6.22
C ALA A 110 -2.55 -11.60 -7.09
N ASP A 111 -3.66 -11.98 -6.44
CA ASP A 111 -4.93 -12.23 -7.10
C ASP A 111 -5.87 -11.01 -7.02
N VAL A 112 -6.88 -10.98 -7.87
CA VAL A 112 -7.92 -9.95 -7.82
C VAL A 112 -8.67 -10.05 -6.49
N GLY A 113 -8.81 -8.92 -5.80
CA GLY A 113 -9.41 -8.82 -4.48
C GLY A 113 -8.39 -8.82 -3.33
N ASP A 114 -7.15 -9.24 -3.57
CA ASP A 114 -6.10 -9.19 -2.55
C ASP A 114 -5.78 -7.75 -2.18
N CYS A 115 -5.53 -7.52 -0.89
CA CYS A 115 -4.94 -6.27 -0.45
C CYS A 115 -3.43 -6.38 -0.46
N VAL A 116 -2.74 -5.35 -0.92
CA VAL A 116 -1.29 -5.35 -1.07
C VAL A 116 -0.65 -4.24 -0.27
N VAL A 117 0.54 -4.52 0.23
CA VAL A 117 1.41 -3.54 0.88
C VAL A 117 2.36 -3.00 -0.18
N VAL A 118 2.36 -1.69 -0.33
CA VAL A 118 3.32 -0.97 -1.15
C VAL A 118 4.22 -0.11 -0.28
N ASP A 119 5.47 0.06 -0.69
CA ASP A 119 6.36 1.03 -0.06
C ASP A 119 6.11 2.46 -0.59
N SER A 120 6.81 3.44 -0.01
CA SER A 120 6.71 4.84 -0.43
C SER A 120 7.16 5.09 -1.89
N GLY A 121 7.92 4.16 -2.48
CA GLY A 121 8.35 4.18 -3.86
C GLY A 121 7.40 3.48 -4.83
N GLY A 122 6.28 2.91 -4.35
CA GLY A 122 5.32 2.20 -5.18
C GLY A 122 5.75 0.80 -5.58
N ARG A 123 6.61 0.16 -4.78
CA ARG A 123 7.02 -1.22 -5.03
C ARG A 123 6.12 -2.17 -4.25
N PHE A 124 5.82 -3.31 -4.87
CA PHE A 124 5.15 -4.42 -4.20
C PHE A 124 6.05 -4.93 -3.07
N VAL A 125 5.54 -4.93 -1.85
CA VAL A 125 6.24 -5.46 -0.67
C VAL A 125 5.73 -6.86 -0.34
N ALA A 126 4.42 -7.00 -0.14
CA ALA A 126 3.78 -8.25 0.24
C ALA A 126 2.26 -8.21 -0.01
N ILE A 127 1.64 -9.40 0.02
CA ILE A 127 0.20 -9.51 0.26
C ILE A 127 -0.09 -9.07 1.70
N GLY A 128 -1.17 -8.32 1.84
CA GLY A 128 -1.65 -7.70 3.05
C GLY A 128 -3.08 -8.14 3.40
N ASN A 129 -3.55 -7.67 4.55
CA ASN A 129 -4.92 -7.84 5.02
C ASN A 129 -5.79 -6.66 4.57
N CYS A 130 -7.01 -6.96 4.12
CA CYS A 130 -8.01 -5.96 3.74
C CYS A 130 -8.72 -5.28 4.91
N ASP A 131 -8.37 -5.63 6.16
CA ASP A 131 -8.84 -4.94 7.37
C ASP A 131 -8.04 -3.66 7.69
N GLY A 132 -7.12 -3.28 6.79
CA GLY A 132 -6.28 -2.09 6.89
C GLY A 132 -5.14 -2.18 7.90
N SER A 133 -4.91 -3.34 8.52
CA SER A 133 -3.74 -3.55 9.39
C SER A 133 -2.43 -3.55 8.59
N ARG A 134 -2.45 -4.18 7.42
CA ARG A 134 -1.32 -4.25 6.49
C ARG A 134 -1.90 -4.30 5.09
N GLY A 135 -2.05 -3.18 4.42
CA GLY A 135 -2.67 -3.15 3.09
C GLY A 135 -3.34 -1.80 2.88
N THR A 136 -2.89 -1.08 1.86
CA THR A 136 -3.40 0.26 1.53
C THR A 136 -4.07 0.29 0.17
N TYR A 137 -3.94 -0.80 -0.59
CA TYR A 137 -4.47 -0.94 -1.93
C TYR A 137 -5.08 -2.32 -2.11
N GLN A 138 -6.19 -2.39 -2.83
CA GLN A 138 -6.79 -3.64 -3.29
C GLN A 138 -6.50 -3.86 -4.77
N VAL A 139 -6.20 -5.09 -5.17
CA VAL A 139 -6.01 -5.46 -6.58
C VAL A 139 -7.38 -5.55 -7.26
N ASN A 140 -7.67 -4.60 -8.16
CA ASN A 140 -8.89 -4.62 -8.98
C ASN A 140 -8.68 -5.49 -10.23
N SER A 141 -7.51 -5.41 -10.88
CA SER A 141 -7.22 -6.29 -12.01
C SER A 141 -5.74 -6.59 -12.18
N VAL A 142 -5.44 -7.70 -12.86
CA VAL A 142 -4.08 -8.18 -13.13
C VAL A 142 -3.89 -8.32 -14.64
N ARG A 143 -2.74 -7.86 -15.15
CA ARG A 143 -2.40 -7.90 -16.58
C ARG A 143 -0.97 -8.36 -16.78
N TYR A 144 -0.77 -9.42 -17.57
CA TYR A 144 0.56 -9.83 -17.99
C TYR A 144 0.99 -9.00 -19.20
N GLN A 145 2.09 -8.24 -19.09
CA GLN A 145 2.63 -7.40 -20.16
C GLN A 145 1.64 -6.38 -20.77
N GLY A 146 0.57 -6.03 -20.03
CA GLY A 146 -0.48 -5.11 -20.47
C GLY A 146 -0.58 -3.83 -19.65
N SER A 147 -1.52 -2.96 -20.04
CA SER A 147 -1.90 -1.76 -19.29
C SER A 147 -3.17 -1.99 -18.48
N CYS A 148 -3.34 -1.18 -17.43
CA CYS A 148 -4.61 -1.10 -16.73
C CYS A 148 -5.69 -0.47 -17.63
N VAL A 149 -6.94 -0.87 -17.41
CA VAL A 149 -8.08 -0.29 -18.14
C VAL A 149 -8.25 1.17 -17.76
N ASP A 150 -8.16 1.45 -16.46
CA ASP A 150 -8.07 2.80 -15.94
C ASP A 150 -6.59 3.21 -15.83
N THR A 151 -6.24 4.27 -16.55
CA THR A 151 -4.88 4.83 -16.57
C THR A 151 -4.60 5.76 -15.40
N GLU A 152 -5.65 6.23 -14.73
CA GLU A 152 -5.55 7.14 -13.59
C GLU A 152 -5.48 6.39 -12.25
N SER A 153 -6.00 5.15 -12.21
CA SER A 153 -5.79 4.23 -11.10
C SER A 153 -4.31 3.96 -10.83
N PRO A 154 -3.89 3.86 -9.57
CA PRO A 154 -2.55 3.45 -9.22
C PRO A 154 -2.25 2.06 -9.79
N SER A 155 -1.04 1.87 -10.32
CA SER A 155 -0.59 0.55 -10.76
C SER A 155 0.87 0.31 -10.41
N ILE A 156 1.19 -0.95 -10.11
CA ILE A 156 2.55 -1.40 -9.82
C ILE A 156 2.91 -2.56 -10.74
N VAL A 157 4.20 -2.72 -11.02
CA VAL A 157 4.71 -3.80 -11.86
C VAL A 157 5.56 -4.74 -11.02
N LYS A 158 5.25 -6.03 -11.07
CA LYS A 158 5.95 -7.08 -10.36
C LYS A 158 5.98 -8.36 -11.21
N ASP A 159 7.17 -8.89 -11.46
CA ASP A 159 7.39 -10.16 -12.17
C ASP A 159 6.69 -10.24 -13.55
N GLY A 160 6.70 -9.12 -14.29
CA GLY A 160 6.05 -9.00 -15.61
C GLY A 160 4.53 -8.75 -15.56
N TYR A 161 3.94 -8.81 -14.38
CA TYR A 161 2.55 -8.45 -14.13
C TYR A 161 2.40 -6.98 -13.75
N ARG A 162 1.40 -6.33 -14.34
CA ARG A 162 0.87 -5.06 -13.87
C ARG A 162 -0.35 -5.34 -12.99
N LEU A 163 -0.28 -4.91 -11.74
CA LEU A 163 -1.39 -4.93 -10.80
C LEU A 163 -2.06 -3.56 -10.84
N CYS A 164 -3.34 -3.53 -11.19
CA CYS A 164 -4.18 -2.34 -11.21
C CYS A 164 -4.87 -2.24 -9.86
N LEU A 165 -4.61 -1.15 -9.16
CA LEU A 165 -4.90 -1.02 -7.75
C LEU A 165 -5.97 0.03 -7.52
N GLU A 166 -6.74 -0.18 -6.47
CA GLU A 166 -7.67 0.80 -5.91
C GLU A 166 -7.23 1.12 -4.48
N ILE A 167 -7.36 2.39 -4.10
CA ILE A 167 -7.04 2.79 -2.72
C ILE A 167 -8.06 2.14 -1.79
N HIS A 168 -7.56 1.43 -0.78
CA HIS A 168 -8.37 0.73 0.21
C HIS A 168 -7.88 1.07 1.62
N LEU A 169 -8.39 2.16 2.16
CA LEU A 169 -8.17 2.54 3.56
C LEU A 169 -9.37 2.12 4.41
N VAL A 170 -9.11 1.76 5.66
CA VAL A 170 -10.13 1.26 6.60
C VAL A 170 -10.29 2.22 7.76
N ARG A 171 -11.51 2.38 8.26
CA ARG A 171 -11.81 3.19 9.45
C ARG A 171 -10.99 2.70 10.64
N GLU A 172 -10.65 3.62 11.54
CA GLU A 172 -9.90 3.36 12.77
C GLU A 172 -8.45 2.86 12.54
N ARG A 173 -7.98 2.84 11.29
CA ARG A 173 -6.59 2.57 10.93
C ARG A 173 -5.84 3.87 10.62
N CYS A 174 -4.52 3.77 10.65
CA CYS A 174 -3.63 4.92 10.49
C CYS A 174 -2.67 4.75 9.33
N TYR A 175 -2.46 5.85 8.62
CA TYR A 175 -1.73 5.89 7.36
C TYR A 175 -0.83 7.11 7.29
N VAL A 176 0.17 7.04 6.44
CA VAL A 176 0.91 8.20 5.95
C VAL A 176 0.37 8.50 4.55
N ILE A 177 -0.28 9.65 4.40
CA ILE A 177 -0.82 10.12 3.12
C ILE A 177 0.04 11.31 2.67
N PRO A 178 0.99 11.10 1.74
CA PRO A 178 1.80 12.20 1.25
C PRO A 178 0.99 13.12 0.33
N ALA A 179 1.47 14.34 0.10
CA ALA A 179 0.86 15.25 -0.88
C ALA A 179 0.92 14.69 -2.31
N ARG A 180 1.94 13.89 -2.60
CA ARG A 180 2.14 13.14 -3.85
C ARG A 180 2.83 11.81 -3.52
N GLY A 181 2.44 10.74 -4.20
CA GLY A 181 3.05 9.42 -4.05
C GLY A 181 2.12 8.39 -3.42
N TRP A 182 2.71 7.34 -2.86
CA TRP A 182 2.00 6.16 -2.38
C TRP A 182 1.59 6.29 -0.92
N ILE A 183 0.38 5.80 -0.62
CA ILE A 183 -0.15 5.73 0.74
C ILE A 183 0.39 4.49 1.41
N THR A 184 1.01 4.67 2.57
CA THR A 184 1.58 3.56 3.35
C THR A 184 0.86 3.45 4.69
N GLY A 185 0.75 2.22 5.21
CA GLY A 185 0.31 2.01 6.59
C GLY A 185 1.26 2.69 7.58
N ALA A 186 0.72 3.35 8.59
CA ALA A 186 1.52 3.91 9.68
C ALA A 186 1.72 2.83 10.76
N PRO A 187 2.94 2.65 11.29
CA PRO A 187 3.19 1.67 12.34
C PRO A 187 2.47 2.03 13.64
N ARG A 188 2.24 3.31 13.88
CA ARG A 188 1.49 3.81 15.03
C ARG A 188 0.55 4.95 14.62
N CYS A 189 -0.58 5.01 15.31
CA CYS A 189 -1.51 6.13 15.23
C CYS A 189 -1.00 7.31 16.05
N ARG A 190 -1.40 8.53 15.67
CA ARG A 190 -1.13 9.77 16.41
C ARG A 190 0.34 10.20 16.45
N GLU A 191 1.18 9.61 15.60
CA GLU A 191 2.52 10.13 15.35
C GLU A 191 2.46 11.29 14.34
N ALA A 192 3.39 12.23 14.46
CA ALA A 192 3.45 13.38 13.58
C ALA A 192 3.55 12.96 12.11
N GLY A 193 2.68 13.51 11.26
CA GLY A 193 2.62 13.17 9.83
C GLY A 193 1.73 11.96 9.51
N THR A 194 1.09 11.35 10.50
CA THR A 194 0.11 10.29 10.29
C THR A 194 -1.31 10.84 10.26
N VAL A 195 -2.21 10.06 9.65
CA VAL A 195 -3.65 10.32 9.68
C VAL A 195 -4.38 9.07 10.14
N SER A 196 -5.48 9.25 10.88
CA SER A 196 -6.41 8.18 11.22
C SER A 196 -7.69 8.35 10.42
N VAL A 197 -8.15 7.30 9.74
CA VAL A 197 -9.39 7.34 8.97
C VAL A 197 -10.58 7.25 9.91
N VAL A 198 -11.44 8.25 9.86
CA VAL A 198 -12.62 8.37 10.72
C VAL A 198 -13.86 7.90 9.99
N ASP A 199 -14.01 8.36 8.75
CA ASP A 199 -15.18 8.08 7.92
C ASP A 199 -14.77 7.94 6.46
N ILE A 200 -15.57 7.18 5.72
CA ILE A 200 -15.32 6.85 4.31
C ILE A 200 -16.65 7.00 3.61
N VAL A 201 -16.71 7.88 2.63
CA VAL A 201 -17.92 8.19 1.87
C VAL A 201 -17.70 7.86 0.41
N ALA A 202 -18.27 6.74 -0.04
CA ALA A 202 -18.24 6.33 -1.43
C ALA A 202 -19.06 7.29 -2.31
N GLY A 203 -18.54 7.62 -3.50
CA GLY A 203 -19.19 8.49 -4.48
C GLY A 203 -19.14 9.99 -4.17
N ALA A 204 -18.64 10.39 -3.01
CA ALA A 204 -18.51 11.80 -2.65
C ALA A 204 -17.31 12.47 -3.34
N THR A 205 -17.40 13.78 -3.51
CA THR A 205 -16.33 14.64 -4.07
C THR A 205 -15.82 15.68 -3.07
N ASP A 206 -16.51 15.84 -1.94
CA ASP A 206 -16.19 16.80 -0.90
C ASP A 206 -16.50 16.23 0.50
N ASP A 207 -16.21 17.03 1.51
CA ASP A 207 -16.35 16.69 2.93
C ASP A 207 -17.73 16.96 3.51
N SER A 208 -18.68 17.48 2.73
CA SER A 208 -20.03 17.78 3.23
C SER A 208 -20.76 16.52 3.70
N ALA A 209 -20.41 15.37 3.11
CA ALA A 209 -20.95 14.06 3.46
C ALA A 209 -20.20 13.38 4.62
N CYS A 210 -19.06 13.92 5.06
CA CYS A 210 -18.33 13.39 6.21
C CYS A 210 -19.14 13.55 7.49
N THR A 211 -19.21 12.50 8.31
CA THR A 211 -19.82 12.60 9.64
C THR A 211 -19.15 13.67 10.49
N ARG A 212 -19.89 14.72 10.86
CA ARG A 212 -19.38 15.76 11.77
C ARG A 212 -19.28 15.29 13.22
N ARG A 213 -19.82 14.11 13.54
CA ARG A 213 -19.85 13.58 14.91
C ARG A 213 -18.48 13.19 15.45
N TYR A 214 -17.54 12.86 14.56
CA TYR A 214 -16.26 12.27 14.94
C TYR A 214 -15.07 13.27 14.85
N GLN A 215 -15.36 14.58 14.85
CA GLN A 215 -14.37 15.67 14.99
C GLN A 215 -13.17 15.64 14.01
N TRP A 216 -13.34 15.14 12.78
CA TRP A 216 -12.26 15.14 11.78
C TRP A 216 -11.75 16.56 11.45
N ASN A 217 -10.48 16.69 11.06
CA ASN A 217 -9.83 17.98 10.79
C ASN A 217 -9.22 18.08 9.37
N LYS A 218 -9.26 17.00 8.60
CA LYS A 218 -8.78 16.94 7.21
C LYS A 218 -9.57 15.89 6.43
N TRP A 219 -9.60 16.03 5.11
CA TRP A 219 -10.16 15.04 4.19
C TRP A 219 -9.29 14.88 2.95
N TYR A 220 -9.45 13.74 2.28
CA TYR A 220 -8.84 13.40 1.00
C TYR A 220 -9.91 12.86 0.06
N SER A 221 -9.93 13.33 -1.19
CA SER A 221 -10.70 12.71 -2.26
C SER A 221 -9.80 11.93 -3.20
N PHE A 222 -10.33 10.84 -3.70
CA PHE A 222 -9.77 10.07 -4.80
C PHE A 222 -10.88 9.83 -5.81
N ASP A 223 -10.55 9.83 -7.10
CA ASP A 223 -11.52 9.60 -8.17
C ASP A 223 -11.58 8.14 -8.64
N HIS A 224 -10.58 7.33 -8.26
CA HIS A 224 -10.42 5.94 -8.71
C HIS A 224 -10.11 4.98 -7.54
N PRO A 225 -11.14 4.49 -6.84
CA PRO A 225 -12.57 4.80 -7.01
C PRO A 225 -12.93 6.18 -6.45
N ARG A 226 -14.08 6.72 -6.86
CA ARG A 226 -14.59 7.98 -6.31
C ARG A 226 -14.96 7.80 -4.84
N VAL A 227 -14.17 8.37 -3.95
CA VAL A 227 -14.34 8.23 -2.50
C VAL A 227 -13.73 9.43 -1.77
N VAL A 228 -14.35 9.82 -0.66
CA VAL A 228 -13.78 10.78 0.30
C VAL A 228 -13.44 10.08 1.60
N TYR A 229 -12.21 10.22 2.04
CA TYR A 229 -11.72 9.80 3.35
C TYR A 229 -11.66 11.00 4.29
N CYS A 230 -12.45 10.97 5.34
CA CYS A 230 -12.47 11.97 6.40
C CYS A 230 -11.52 11.49 7.50
N VAL A 231 -10.55 12.32 7.89
CA VAL A 231 -9.45 11.88 8.74
C VAL A 231 -9.15 12.83 9.90
N MET A 232 -8.53 12.28 10.94
CA MET A 232 -7.78 13.03 11.94
C MET A 232 -6.32 13.06 11.55
N ARG A 233 -5.76 14.23 11.31
CA ARG A 233 -4.32 14.45 11.09
C ARG A 233 -3.62 14.76 12.41
N TYR A 234 -2.45 14.16 12.59
CA TYR A 234 -1.56 14.32 13.75
C TYR A 234 -0.19 14.84 13.32
#